data_AF-A0A2N5XGB9-F1
#
_entry.id   AF-A0A2N5XGB9-F1
#
_cell.length_a   1.000
_cell.length_b   1.000
_cell.length_c   1.000
_cell.angle_alpha   90.00
_cell.angle_beta   90.00
_cell.angle_gamma   90.00
#
_symmetry.space_group_name_H-M   'P 1'
#
loop_
_entity.id
_entity.type
_entity.pdbx_description
1 polymer ?
#
loop_
_entity_poly.entity_id
_entity_poly.type
_entity_poly.pdbx_seq_one_letter_code
_entity_poly.pdbx_strand_id
1 'polypeptide(L)' 'MSAVSAVSAVSAVSVPDVPDVLGRCRALVRPALADAVAQLHPWTGEMAAYAFGWCDVGGAPASGASEGKGV' A
#
# COMPACT_ATOMS: atom_id res chain seq x y z
N MET A 1 -20.86 -51.53 12.62
CA MET A 1 -19.41 -51.43 12.35
C MET A 1 -19.19 -50.16 11.53
N SER A 2 -18.69 -49.10 12.17
CA SER A 2 -18.41 -47.78 11.57
C SER A 2 -17.24 -47.84 10.58
N ALA A 3 -17.27 -46.97 9.56
CA ALA A 3 -16.38 -45.80 9.53
C ALA A 3 -16.74 -44.89 8.33
N VAL A 4 -17.18 -43.68 8.65
CA VAL A 4 -17.16 -42.51 7.76
C VAL A 4 -15.77 -41.88 7.87
N SER A 5 -15.08 -41.70 6.75
CA SER A 5 -13.89 -40.84 6.57
C SER A 5 -13.60 -40.73 5.07
N ALA A 6 -13.32 -39.56 4.50
CA ALA A 6 -12.40 -38.57 5.03
C ALA A 6 -12.86 -37.12 4.85
N VAL A 7 -12.22 -36.32 5.71
CA VAL A 7 -12.33 -34.91 6.01
C VAL A 7 -12.07 -34.01 4.78
N SER A 8 -12.81 -32.91 4.72
CA SER A 8 -12.65 -31.80 3.76
C SER A 8 -11.22 -31.26 3.82
N ALA A 9 -10.56 -31.14 2.67
CA ALA A 9 -9.19 -30.65 2.59
C ALA A 9 -9.11 -29.22 3.15
N VAL A 10 -8.43 -29.08 4.29
CA VAL A 10 -7.91 -27.79 4.74
C VAL A 10 -6.94 -27.29 3.68
N SER A 11 -7.24 -26.14 3.06
CA SER A 11 -6.32 -25.54 2.10
C SER A 11 -5.02 -25.20 2.82
N ALA A 12 -3.89 -25.68 2.29
CA ALA A 12 -2.59 -25.29 2.80
C ALA A 12 -2.44 -23.77 2.64
N VAL A 13 -2.18 -23.07 3.76
CA VAL A 13 -1.86 -21.64 3.71
C VAL A 13 -0.49 -21.51 3.06
N SER A 14 -0.46 -21.02 1.82
CA SER A 14 0.78 -20.60 1.18
C SER A 14 1.31 -19.36 1.89
N VAL A 15 2.59 -19.36 2.27
CA VAL A 15 3.26 -18.17 2.80
C VAL A 15 3.46 -17.21 1.64
N PRO A 16 2.87 -16.00 1.68
CA PRO A 16 3.04 -15.03 0.61
C PRO A 16 4.49 -14.53 0.56
N ASP A 17 4.98 -14.22 -0.64
CA ASP A 17 6.31 -13.64 -0.81
C ASP A 17 6.34 -12.21 -0.25
N VAL A 18 7.51 -11.77 0.22
CA VAL A 18 7.68 -10.46 0.87
C VAL A 18 7.27 -9.29 -0.05
N PRO A 19 7.66 -9.25 -1.34
CA PRO A 19 7.20 -8.23 -2.28
C PRO A 19 5.68 -8.21 -2.44
N ASP A 20 5.02 -9.37 -2.45
CA ASP A 20 3.57 -9.47 -2.60
C ASP A 20 2.83 -8.90 -1.39
N VAL A 21 3.33 -9.20 -0.18
CA VAL A 21 2.78 -8.64 1.06
C VAL A 21 2.95 -7.12 1.07
N LEU A 22 4.14 -6.62 0.74
CA LEU A 22 4.41 -5.18 0.72
C LEU A 22 3.58 -4.47 -0.35
N GLY A 23 3.47 -5.04 -1.55
CA GLY A 23 2.63 -4.52 -2.63
C GLY A 23 1.16 -4.45 -2.21
N ARG A 24 0.64 -5.50 -1.59
CA ARG A 24 -0.73 -5.52 -1.06
C ARG A 24 -0.95 -4.46 0.02
N CYS A 25 -0.03 -4.33 0.98
CA CYS A 25 -0.11 -3.32 2.02
C CYS A 25 -0.16 -1.90 1.42
N ARG A 26 0.70 -1.61 0.43
CA ARG A 26 0.69 -0.30 -0.26
C ARG A 26 -0.60 -0.07 -1.03
N ALA A 27 -1.10 -1.07 -1.75
CA ALA A 27 -2.36 -0.96 -2.48
C ALA A 27 -3.54 -0.61 -1.56
N LEU A 28 -3.54 -1.11 -0.32
CA LEU A 28 -4.57 -0.81 0.67
C LEU A 28 -4.39 0.55 1.33
N VAL A 29 -3.16 0.96 1.64
CA VAL A 29 -2.87 2.19 2.40
C VAL A 29 -2.82 3.43 1.51
N ARG A 30 -2.28 3.31 0.30
CA ARG A 30 -1.98 4.46 -0.57
C ARG A 30 -3.20 5.33 -0.90
N PRO A 31 -4.39 4.79 -1.21
CA PRO A 31 -5.56 5.62 -1.48
C PRO A 31 -6.00 6.43 -0.26
N ALA A 32 -6.12 5.77 0.91
CA ALA A 32 -6.53 6.44 2.14
C ALA A 32 -5.51 7.49 2.61
N LEU A 33 -4.21 7.25 2.40
CA LEU A 33 -3.16 8.22 2.68
C LEU A 33 -3.27 9.45 1.77
N ALA A 34 -3.50 9.25 0.46
CA ALA A 34 -3.68 10.35 -0.47
C ALA A 34 -4.91 11.20 -0.11
N ASP A 35 -6.02 10.56 0.23
CA ASP A 35 -7.23 11.24 0.70
C ASP A 35 -6.96 12.05 1.96
N ALA A 36 -6.25 11.48 2.95
CA ALA A 36 -5.91 12.18 4.18
C ALA A 36 -5.01 13.41 3.93
N VAL A 37 -4.03 13.29 3.02
CA VAL A 37 -3.16 14.42 2.63
C VAL A 37 -3.96 15.51 1.92
N ALA A 38 -4.92 15.14 1.07
CA ALA A 38 -5.77 16.09 0.36
C ALA A 38 -6.68 16.91 1.30
N GLN A 39 -6.96 16.42 2.51
CA GLN A 39 -7.76 17.14 3.51
C GLN A 39 -6.94 18.08 4.40
N LEU A 40 -5.60 18.09 4.27
CA LEU A 40 -4.75 19.02 5.00
C LEU A 40 -4.94 20.45 4.49
N HIS A 41 -4.58 21.43 5.33
CA HIS A 41 -4.47 22.81 4.88
C HIS A 41 -3.54 22.87 3.64
N PRO A 42 -3.86 23.66 2.60
CA PRO A 42 -3.18 23.59 1.29
C PRO A 42 -1.65 23.58 1.38
N TRP A 43 -1.07 24.52 2.13
CA TRP A 43 0.38 24.59 2.32
C TRP A 43 0.98 23.33 2.96
N THR A 44 0.29 22.73 3.94
CA THR A 44 0.74 21.49 4.59
C THR A 44 0.58 20.28 3.67
N GLY A 45 -0.48 20.25 2.85
CA GLY A 45 -0.70 19.23 1.83
C GLY A 45 0.43 19.23 0.79
N GLU A 46 0.86 20.41 0.33
CA GLU A 46 2.00 20.56 -0.58
C GLU A 46 3.30 20.03 0.05
N MET A 47 3.59 20.40 1.30
CA MET A 47 4.79 19.91 2.00
C MET A 47 4.77 18.39 2.20
N ALA A 48 3.60 17.82 2.52
CA ALA A 48 3.43 16.37 2.65
C ALA A 48 3.63 15.66 1.30
N ALA A 49 3.01 16.16 0.24
CA ALA A 49 3.16 15.61 -1.11
C ALA A 49 4.62 15.66 -1.59
N TYR A 50 5.35 16.74 -1.30
CA TYR A 50 6.77 16.86 -1.59
C TYR A 50 7.60 15.85 -0.79
N ALA A 51 7.35 15.73 0.52
CA ALA A 51 8.06 14.78 1.38
C ALA A 51 7.86 13.32 0.95
N PHE A 52 6.67 12.98 0.46
CA PHE A 52 6.40 11.67 -0.13
C PHE A 52 6.93 11.49 -1.56
N GLY A 53 7.49 12.55 -2.17
CA GLY A 53 8.02 12.53 -3.54
C GLY A 53 6.93 12.46 -4.60
N TRP A 54 5.71 12.91 -4.30
CA TRP A 54 4.59 12.93 -5.25
C TRP A 54 4.61 14.17 -6.13
N CYS A 55 5.15 15.26 -5.61
CA CYS A 55 5.40 16.49 -6.35
C CYS A 55 6.86 16.94 -6.22
N ASP A 56 7.30 17.72 -7.19
CA ASP A 56 8.60 18.39 -7.18
C ASP A 56 8.58 19.66 -6.30
N VAL A 57 9.71 20.36 -6.25
CA VAL A 57 9.89 21.60 -5.48
C VAL A 57 8.93 22.72 -5.94
N GLY A 58 8.40 22.64 -7.17
CA GLY A 58 7.41 23.56 -7.73
C GLY A 58 5.96 23.10 -7.58
N GLY A 59 5.72 21.96 -6.91
CA GLY A 59 4.39 21.38 -6.74
C GLY A 59 3.88 20.61 -7.96
N ALA A 60 4.67 20.48 -9.03
CA ALA A 60 4.26 19.70 -10.20
C ALA A 60 4.39 18.20 -9.90
N PRO A 61 3.53 17.34 -10.47
CA PRO A 61 3.60 15.89 -10.26
C PRO A 61 4.96 15.34 -10.68
N ALA A 62 5.64 14.61 -9.79
CA ALA A 62 6.96 14.06 -10.09
C ALA A 62 6.86 12.90 -11.10
N SER A 63 7.62 12.95 -12.20
CA SER A 63 7.72 11.85 -13.15
C SER A 63 8.44 10.67 -12.51
N GLY A 64 7.66 9.70 -12.02
CA GLY A 64 8.17 8.58 -11.23
C GLY A 64 7.95 8.75 -9.73
N ALA A 65 6.83 9.36 -9.33
CA ALA A 65 6.39 9.50 -7.94
C ALA A 65 6.78 8.27 -7.11
N SER A 66 7.82 8.44 -6.29
CA SER A 66 8.41 7.36 -5.53
C SER A 66 7.39 6.85 -4.51
N GLU A 67 7.33 5.53 -4.30
CA GLU A 67 6.51 4.95 -3.22
C GLU A 67 7.04 5.29 -1.81
N GLY A 68 8.17 6.01 -1.71
CA GLY A 68 8.80 6.43 -0.47
C GLY A 68 10.25 5.96 -0.37
N LYS A 69 10.95 6.50 0.63
CA LYS A 69 12.37 6.20 0.92
C LYS A 69 12.51 4.76 1.42
N GLY A 70 12.71 3.79 0.54
CA GLY A 70 12.98 2.41 0.96
C GLY A 70 12.77 1.30 -0.07
N VAL A 71 12.44 1.64 -1.32
CA VAL A 71 12.44 0.74 -2.49
C VAL A 71 13.22 1.34 -3.63
#